data_AF-B1HUH8-F1
#
_entry.id   AF-B1HUH8-F1
#
_cell.length_a   1.000
_cell.length_b   1.000
_cell.length_c   1.000
_cell.angle_alpha   90.00
_cell.angle_beta   90.00
_cell.angle_gamma   90.00
#
_symmetry.space_group_name_H-M   'P 1'
#
loop_
_entity.id
_entity.type
_entity.pdbx_description
1 polymer ?
#
loop_
_entity_poly.entity_id
_entity_poly.type
_entity_poly.pdbx_seq_one_letter_code
_entity_poly.pdbx_strand_id
1 'polypeptide(L)' 'MTFYVRDTKSDLYERFDEEHIQRTYPIEQYMNWLRAIGFSDVVVTADFTNEAPEYESERIFIRAVK' A
#
# COMPACT_ATOMS: atom_id res chain seq x y z
N MET A 1 -13.54 -6.03 10.36
CA MET A 1 -12.62 -6.55 11.38
C MET A 1 -13.14 -6.12 12.73
N THR A 2 -13.50 -7.08 13.59
CA THR A 2 -13.90 -6.78 14.98
C THR A 2 -12.81 -7.29 15.90
N PHE A 3 -12.30 -6.44 16.79
CA PHE A 3 -11.30 -6.82 17.78
C PHE A 3 -11.58 -6.13 19.11
N TYR A 4 -10.97 -6.65 20.16
CA TYR A 4 -11.18 -6.21 21.53
C TYR A 4 -9.82 -5.87 22.15
N VAL A 5 -9.66 -4.66 22.66
CA VAL A 5 -8.42 -4.20 23.30
C VAL A 5 -8.64 -4.16 24.81
N ARG A 6 -7.77 -4.81 25.59
CA ARG A 6 -7.87 -4.79 27.05
C ARG A 6 -7.47 -3.42 27.58
N ASP A 7 -8.36 -2.80 28.35
CA ASP A 7 -8.03 -1.62 29.14
C ASP A 7 -7.35 -2.04 30.45
N THR A 8 -6.09 -1.64 30.59
CA THR A 8 -5.25 -1.93 31.76
C THR A 8 -5.77 -1.32 33.08
N LYS A 9 -6.65 -0.31 33.03
CA LYS A 9 -7.18 0.35 34.23
C LYS A 9 -8.48 -0.27 34.74
N SER A 10 -9.39 -0.61 33.83
CA SER A 10 -10.70 -1.18 34.20
C SER A 10 -10.73 -2.71 34.23
N ASP A 11 -9.69 -3.38 33.71
CA ASP A 11 -9.66 -4.84 33.50
C ASP A 11 -10.77 -5.36 32.56
N LEU A 12 -11.34 -4.46 31.75
CA LEU A 12 -12.34 -4.75 30.73
C LEU A 12 -11.74 -4.70 29.33
N TYR A 13 -12.52 -5.10 28.34
CA TYR A 13 -12.15 -4.98 26.93
C TYR A 13 -13.00 -3.92 26.23
N GLU A 14 -12.35 -3.04 25.47
CA GLU A 14 -13.00 -2.11 24.55
C GLU A 14 -13.14 -2.75 23.18
N ARG A 15 -14.36 -2.69 22.62
CA ARG A 15 -14.67 -3.27 21.31
C ARG A 15 -14.42 -2.24 20.21
N PHE A 16 -13.73 -2.68 19.16
CA PHE A 16 -13.53 -1.95 17.92
C PHE A 16 -14.11 -2.73 16.75
N ASP A 17 -14.88 -2.03 15.92
CA ASP A 17 -15.38 -2.53 14.64
C ASP A 17 -14.84 -1.64 13.52
N GLU A 18 -14.01 -2.20 12.65
CA GLU A 18 -13.38 -1.51 11.52
C GLU A 18 -13.76 -2.17 10.20
N GLU A 19 -14.01 -1.37 9.16
CA GLU A 19 -14.21 -1.86 7.79
C GLU A 19 -13.30 -1.08 6.83
N HIS A 20 -12.39 -1.78 6.17
CA HIS A 20 -11.43 -1.19 5.23
C HIS A 20 -11.56 -1.86 3.86
N ILE A 21 -11.66 -1.06 2.80
CA ILE A 21 -11.77 -1.53 1.42
C ILE A 21 -10.52 -1.06 0.67
N GLN A 22 -9.83 -2.01 0.04
CA GLN A 22 -8.63 -1.74 -0.75
C GLN A 22 -8.71 -2.42 -2.11
N ARG A 23 -8.09 -1.79 -3.11
CA ARG A 23 -7.92 -2.33 -4.45
C ARG A 23 -6.56 -1.92 -4.98
N THR A 24 -5.86 -2.86 -5.59
CA THR A 24 -4.64 -2.58 -6.35
C THR A 24 -4.78 -3.03 -7.80
N TYR A 25 -3.76 -2.74 -8.60
CA TYR A 25 -3.65 -3.05 -10.01
C TYR A 25 -2.24 -3.55 -10.33
N PRO A 26 -2.02 -4.22 -11.48
CA PRO A 26 -0.69 -4.49 -11.97
C PRO A 26 0.13 -3.20 -12.12
N ILE A 27 1.45 -3.29 -11.92
CA ILE A 27 2.38 -2.16 -11.99
C ILE A 27 2.23 -1.38 -13.30
N GLU A 28 2.09 -2.09 -14.43
CA GLU A 28 1.92 -1.50 -15.75
C GLU A 28 0.71 -0.55 -15.83
N GLN A 29 -0.37 -0.85 -15.12
CA GLN A 29 -1.57 0.00 -15.11
C GLN A 29 -1.27 1.37 -14.51
N TYR A 30 -0.54 1.41 -13.39
CA TYR A 30 -0.12 2.65 -12.76
C TYR A 30 0.87 3.42 -13.65
N MET A 31 1.84 2.72 -14.24
CA MET A 31 2.81 3.35 -15.16
C MET A 31 2.13 3.98 -16.37
N ASN A 32 1.12 3.32 -16.94
CA ASN A 32 0.35 3.83 -18.08
C ASN A 32 -0.45 5.07 -17.69
N TRP A 33 -1.12 5.06 -16.54
CA TRP A 33 -1.83 6.25 -16.05
C TRP A 33 -0.90 7.44 -15.79
N LEU A 34 0.26 7.20 -15.16
CA LEU A 34 1.25 8.25 -14.88
C LEU A 34 1.78 8.87 -16.18
N ARG A 35 2.13 8.07 -17.17
CA ARG A 35 2.56 8.57 -18.48
C ARG A 35 1.46 9.35 -19.19
N ALA A 36 0.22 8.86 -19.14
CA ALA A 36 -0.92 9.52 -19.77
C ALA A 36 -1.21 10.92 -19.21
N ILE A 37 -0.92 11.16 -17.92
CA ILE A 37 -1.06 12.48 -17.28
C ILE A 37 0.22 13.32 -17.32
N GLY A 38 1.24 12.87 -18.06
CA GLY A 38 2.43 13.65 -18.39
C GLY A 38 3.65 13.43 -17.49
N PHE A 39 3.71 12.35 -16.69
CA PHE A 39 4.95 11.97 -16.02
C PHE A 39 5.88 11.23 -17.00
N SER A 40 7.15 11.64 -17.03
CA SER A 40 8.13 11.16 -17.99
C SER A 40 9.12 10.15 -17.40
N ASP A 41 9.56 10.36 -16.15
CA ASP A 41 10.42 9.45 -15.40
C ASP A 41 9.62 8.72 -14.33
N VAL A 42 9.31 7.44 -14.55
CA VAL A 42 8.58 6.58 -13.60
C VAL A 42 9.49 5.42 -13.19
N VAL A 43 9.91 5.43 -11.94
CA VAL A 43 10.73 4.39 -11.31
C VAL A 43 9.89 3.59 -10.34
N VAL A 44 9.99 2.26 -10.43
CA VAL A 44 9.25 1.33 -9.57
C VAL A 44 10.26 0.48 -8.81
N THR A 45 10.13 0.46 -7.48
CA THR A 45 10.91 -0.40 -6.59
C THR A 45 10.00 -1.19 -5.64
N ALA A 46 10.56 -2.11 -4.88
CA ALA A 46 9.77 -2.94 -3.96
C ALA A 46 10.40 -3.16 -2.59
N ASP A 47 9.54 -3.49 -1.62
CA ASP A 47 9.88 -4.06 -0.32
C ASP A 47 10.96 -3.28 0.45
N PHE A 48 10.88 -1.94 0.35
CA PHE A 48 11.79 -1.00 0.99
C PHE A 48 13.25 -1.09 0.50
N THR A 49 13.45 -1.61 -0.70
CA THR A 49 14.73 -1.65 -1.40
C THR A 49 14.78 -0.65 -2.56
N ASN A 50 15.96 -0.49 -3.15
CA ASN A 50 16.14 0.24 -4.41
C ASN A 50 16.08 -0.68 -5.65
N GLU A 51 15.73 -1.96 -5.45
CA GLU A 51 15.64 -2.97 -6.51
C GLU A 51 14.28 -2.90 -7.21
N ALA A 52 14.23 -3.41 -8.45
CA ALA A 52 12.97 -3.60 -9.15
C ALA A 52 12.12 -4.69 -8.45
N PRO A 53 10.78 -4.62 -8.52
CA PRO A 53 9.91 -5.66 -7.99
C PRO A 53 10.15 -7.03 -8.63
N GLU A 54 10.08 -8.06 -7.80
CA GLU A 54 10.09 -9.46 -8.23
C GLU A 54 8.68 -10.06 -8.14
N TYR A 55 8.55 -11.33 -8.56
CA TYR A 55 7.27 -12.05 -8.52
C TYR A 55 6.67 -12.12 -7.11
N GLU A 56 7.50 -12.22 -6.09
CA GLU A 56 7.08 -12.34 -4.68
C GLU A 56 7.01 -11.00 -3.95
N SER A 57 7.27 -9.88 -4.64
CA SER A 57 7.25 -8.57 -3.99
C SER A 57 5.86 -8.20 -3.49
N GLU A 58 5.78 -7.82 -2.21
CA GLU A 58 4.50 -7.55 -1.53
C GLU A 58 4.11 -6.07 -1.60
N ARG A 59 5.11 -5.17 -1.57
CA ARG A 59 4.88 -3.72 -1.54
C ARG A 59 5.65 -2.99 -2.63
N ILE A 60 4.89 -2.41 -3.55
CA ILE A 60 5.40 -1.59 -4.64
C ILE A 60 5.52 -0.13 -4.22
N PHE A 61 6.64 0.50 -4.55
CA PHE A 61 6.90 1.93 -4.42
C PHE A 61 7.04 2.54 -5.82
N ILE A 62 6.37 3.66 -6.05
CA ILE A 62 6.39 4.36 -7.35
C ILE A 62 6.90 5.79 -7.14
N ARG A 63 7.98 6.14 -7.82
CA ARG A 63 8.50 7.52 -7.91
C ARG A 63 8.25 8.04 -9.32
N ALA A 64 7.62 9.20 -9.45
CA ALA A 64 7.33 9.81 -10.75
C ALA A 64 7.79 11.27 -10.79
N VAL A 65 8.45 11.67 -11.89
CA VAL A 65 8.84 13.06 -12.18
C VAL A 65 8.19 13.50 -13.49
N LYS A 66 7.71 14.74 -13.53
CA LYS A 66 7.05 15.33 -14.70
C LYS A 66 8.08 15.76 -15.73
#